data_AF-A0A946AA41-F1
#
_entry.id   AF-A0A946AA41-F1
#
_cell.length_a   1.000
_cell.length_b   1.000
_cell.length_c   1.000
_cell.angle_alpha   90.00
_cell.angle_beta   90.00
_cell.angle_gamma   90.00
#
_symmetry.space_group_name_H-M   'P 1'
#
loop_
_entity.id
_entity.type
_entity.pdbx_description
1 polymer ?
#
loop_
_entity_poly.entity_id
_entity_poly.type
_entity_poly.pdbx_seq_one_letter_code
_entity_poly.pdbx_strand_id
1 'polypeptide(L)' 'LDIGALPVEKAHVGTWVDLIWGNTMLDDLAMQAGTIGYELLTALGGRSPRHYRGGDIS' A
#
# COMPACT_ATOMS: atom_id res chain seq x y z
N LEU A 1 12.63 1.01 0.43
CA LEU A 1 12.36 0.04 -0.65
C LEU A 1 13.61 -0.06 -1.50
N ASP A 2 14.30 -1.19 -1.45
CA ASP A 2 15.41 -1.46 -2.35
C ASP A 2 14.87 -2.07 -3.64
N ILE A 3 15.28 -1.52 -4.78
CA ILE A 3 14.85 -1.93 -6.13
C ILE A 3 16.00 -2.51 -6.96
N GLY A 4 17.21 -2.64 -6.39
CA GLY A 4 18.42 -3.03 -7.13
C GLY A 4 18.37 -4.42 -7.76
N ALA A 5 17.50 -5.30 -7.27
CA ALA A 5 17.29 -6.64 -7.83
C ALA A 5 16.18 -6.70 -8.90
N LEU A 6 15.46 -5.61 -9.13
CA LEU A 6 14.42 -5.56 -10.17
C LEU A 6 15.05 -5.36 -11.55
N PRO A 7 14.53 -5.99 -12.62
CA PRO A 7 14.91 -5.65 -13.98
C PRO A 7 14.67 -4.16 -14.24
N VAL A 8 15.62 -3.49 -14.90
CA VAL A 8 15.60 -2.04 -15.18
C VAL A 8 14.29 -1.60 -15.86
N GLU A 9 13.71 -2.46 -16.69
CA GLU A 9 12.46 -2.21 -17.40
C GLU A 9 11.23 -2.14 -16.49
N LYS A 10 11.30 -2.75 -15.30
CA LYS A 10 10.19 -2.87 -14.35
C LYS A 10 10.17 -1.77 -13.28
N ALA A 11 11.24 -1.00 -13.14
CA ALA A 11 11.38 0.03 -12.10
C ALA A 11 11.85 1.34 -12.73
N HIS A 12 10.90 2.12 -13.23
CA HIS A 12 11.13 3.44 -13.81
C HIS A 12 10.24 4.50 -13.16
N VAL A 13 10.58 5.78 -13.33
CA VAL A 13 9.80 6.89 -12.77
C VAL A 13 8.35 6.81 -13.24
N GLY A 14 7.40 6.89 -12.30
CA GLY A 14 5.98 6.74 -12.57
C GLY A 14 5.44 5.32 -12.40
N THR A 15 6.30 4.34 -12.11
CA THR A 15 5.87 2.97 -11.76
C THR A 15 5.10 2.99 -10.44
N TRP A 16 3.94 2.32 -10.42
CA TRP A 16 3.13 2.15 -9.21
C TRP A 16 3.81 1.22 -8.22
N VAL A 17 3.64 1.51 -6.93
CA VAL A 17 4.05 0.64 -5.83
C VAL A 17 2.86 0.44 -4.90
N ASP A 18 2.62 -0.80 -4.53
CA ASP A 18 1.67 -1.12 -3.48
C ASP A 18 2.41 -1.13 -2.13
N LEU A 19 1.99 -0.27 -1.20
CA LEU A 19 2.63 -0.12 0.11
C LEU A 19 2.03 -1.02 1.19
N ILE A 20 0.74 -1.32 1.06
CA ILE A 20 -0.07 -2.06 2.05
C ILE A 20 -0.72 -3.28 1.41
N TRP A 21 -0.93 -3.21 0.10
CA TRP A 21 -1.46 -4.30 -0.69
C TRP A 21 -0.31 -5.10 -1.30
N GLY A 22 -0.42 -6.41 -1.39
CA GLY A 22 0.66 -7.25 -1.86
C GLY A 22 0.48 -8.70 -1.43
N ASN A 23 1.58 -9.43 -1.30
CA ASN A 23 1.57 -10.83 -0.87
C ASN A 23 1.61 -11.01 0.66
N THR A 24 1.56 -9.91 1.41
CA THR A 24 1.65 -9.87 2.88
C THR A 24 0.29 -9.55 3.45
N MET A 25 -0.13 -10.23 4.52
CA MET A 25 -1.39 -9.88 5.18
C MET A 25 -1.26 -8.54 5.90
N LEU A 26 -2.38 -7.80 5.98
CA LEU A 26 -2.43 -6.50 6.64
C LEU A 26 -1.94 -6.55 8.10
N ASP A 27 -2.31 -7.61 8.82
CA ASP A 27 -1.92 -7.80 10.22
C ASP A 27 -0.42 -8.06 10.37
N ASP A 28 0.20 -8.79 9.44
CA ASP A 28 1.65 -9.00 9.42
C ASP A 28 2.39 -7.67 9.23
N LEU A 29 1.89 -6.84 8.31
CA LEU A 29 2.45 -5.51 8.07
C LEU A 29 2.29 -4.59 9.29
N ALA A 30 1.13 -4.61 9.94
CA ALA A 30 0.89 -3.85 11.15
C ALA A 30 1.80 -4.30 12.30
N MET A 31 1.98 -5.61 12.48
CA MET A 31 2.89 -6.18 13.46
C MET A 31 4.35 -5.74 13.20
N GLN A 32 4.80 -5.76 11.94
CA GLN A 32 6.12 -5.24 11.56
C GLN A 32 6.26 -3.73 11.85
N ALA A 33 5.18 -2.97 11.74
CA ALA A 33 5.11 -1.55 12.07
C ALA A 33 4.89 -1.27 13.58
N GLY A 34 4.77 -2.31 14.42
CA GLY A 34 4.56 -2.17 15.87
C GLY A 34 3.16 -1.70 16.27
N THR A 35 2.14 -2.04 15.47
CA THR A 35 0.74 -1.59 15.63
C THR A 35 -0.23 -2.70 15.21
N ILE A 36 -1.52 -2.39 15.13
CA ILE A 36 -2.59 -3.29 14.64
C ILE A 36 -3.16 -2.80 13.30
N GLY A 37 -3.80 -3.69 12.54
CA GLY A 37 -4.33 -3.35 11.20
C GLY A 37 -5.26 -2.14 11.19
N TYR A 38 -6.11 -2.00 12.20
CA TYR A 38 -7.01 -0.85 12.35
C TYR A 38 -6.25 0.48 12.49
N GLU A 39 -5.24 0.53 13.37
CA GLU A 39 -4.41 1.71 13.58
C GLU A 39 -3.60 2.03 12.32
N LEU A 40 -3.05 1.01 11.64
CA LEU A 40 -2.35 1.19 10.37
C LEU A 40 -3.25 1.83 9.29
N LEU A 41 -4.50 1.35 9.15
CA LEU A 41 -5.45 1.89 8.18
C LEU A 41 -5.95 3.29 8.56
N THR A 42 -6.15 3.56 9.84
CA THR A 42 -6.63 4.86 10.34
C THR A 42 -5.53 5.91 10.41
N ALA A 43 -4.26 5.50 10.50
CA ALA A 43 -3.10 6.38 10.39
C ALA A 43 -2.89 6.93 8.96
N LEU A 44 -3.58 6.38 7.94
CA LEU A 44 -3.65 6.95 6.60
C LEU A 44 -4.44 8.28 6.63
N GLY A 45 -3.73 9.34 7.01
CA GLY A 45 -4.27 10.68 7.13
C GLY A 45 -4.62 11.33 5.79
N GLY A 46 -5.13 12.57 5.84
CA GLY A 46 -5.68 13.29 4.69
C GLY A 46 -4.72 13.63 3.55
N ARG A 47 -3.41 13.32 3.68
CA ARG A 47 -2.43 13.47 2.58
C ARG A 47 -2.50 12.34 1.57
N SER A 48 -3.09 11.20 1.94
CA SER A 48 -3.33 10.09 1.02
C SER A 48 -4.68 10.30 0.31
N PRO A 49 -4.70 10.53 -1.01
CA PRO A 49 -5.94 10.70 -1.74
C PRO A 49 -6.79 9.43 -1.67
N ARG A 50 -8.10 9.59 -1.54
CA ARG A 50 -9.06 8.48 -1.51
C ARG A 50 -9.77 8.37 -2.84
N HIS A 51 -9.63 7.22 -3.49
CA HIS A 51 -10.36 6.89 -4.72
C HIS A 51 -11.37 5.79 -4.41
N TYR A 52 -12.66 6.13 -4.41
CA TYR A 52 -13.73 5.16 -4.21
C TYR A 52 -14.11 4.51 -5.54
N ARG A 53 -14.11 3.18 -5.61
CA ARG A 53 -14.47 2.40 -6.80
C ARG A 53 -15.61 1.45 -6.44
N GLY A 54 -16.53 1.20 -7.37
CA GLY A 54 -17.65 0.27 -7.15
C GLY A 54 -18.85 0.84 -6.36
N GLY A 55 -18.95 2.17 -6.24
CA GLY A 55 -20.10 2.85 -5.62
C GLY A 55 -21.32 3.00 -6.53
N ASP A 56 -21.39 2.22 -7.61
CA ASP A 56 -22.53 2.23 -8.50
C ASP A 56 -23.63 1.35 -7.90
N ILE A 57 -24.67 1.99 -7.39
CA ILE A 57 -25.91 1.35 -6.95
C ILE A 57 -26.85 1.30 -8.16
N SER A 58 -26.59 0.37 -9.08
CA SER A 58 -27.59 -0.08 -10.06
C SER A 58 -28.52 -1.11 -9.45
#